data_AF-B1AET9-F1
#
_entry.id   AF-B1AET9-F1
#
_cell.length_a   1.000
_cell.length_b   1.000
_cell.length_c   1.000
_cell.angle_alpha   90.00
_cell.angle_beta   90.00
_cell.angle_gamma   90.00
#
_symmetry.space_group_name_H-M   'P 1'
#
loop_
_entity.id
_entity.type
_entity.pdbx_description
1 polymer ?
#
loop_
_entity_poly.entity_id
_entity_poly.type
_entity_poly.pdbx_seq_one_letter_code
_entity_poly.pdbx_strand_id
1 'polypeptide(L)'
;TLMGGTGYIGKRIVKASIEHGHDTYVLKRPETGLDIEKFQLLLSFKKQGAHLVEASFSDHESLVRAVKLVDVVICTVSGAHSRSLLL
;
A
#
# COMPACT_ATOMS: atom_id res chain seq x y z
N THR A 1 -6.73 -8.29 2.70
CA THR A 1 -5.44 -8.38 1.96
C THR A 1 -4.68 -7.07 2.02
N LEU A 2 -3.40 -7.08 2.43
CA LEU A 2 -2.53 -5.88 2.50
C LEU A 2 -1.60 -5.80 1.27
N MET A 3 -1.50 -4.61 0.65
CA MET A 3 -0.76 -4.44 -0.60
C MET A 3 -0.01 -3.11 -0.70
N GLY A 4 1.07 -3.08 -1.49
CA GLY A 4 1.64 -1.84 -2.00
C GLY A 4 0.81 -1.30 -3.17
N GLY A 5 0.24 -0.11 -3.06
CA GLY A 5 -0.74 0.38 -4.05
C GLY A 5 -0.24 1.39 -5.08
N THR A 6 0.92 2.01 -4.86
CA THR A 6 1.34 3.20 -5.63
C THR A 6 2.29 2.89 -6.79
N GLY A 7 2.80 1.66 -6.88
CA GLY A 7 3.66 1.21 -7.97
C GLY A 7 2.87 0.85 -9.23
N TYR A 8 3.58 0.66 -10.36
CA TYR A 8 2.98 0.35 -11.66
C TYR A 8 2.07 -0.90 -11.65
N ILE A 9 2.55 -1.98 -11.02
CA ILE A 9 1.79 -3.24 -10.86
C ILE A 9 0.81 -3.12 -9.69
N GLY A 10 1.28 -2.57 -8.55
CA GLY A 10 0.49 -2.42 -7.32
C GLY A 10 -0.87 -1.79 -7.54
N LYS A 11 -0.94 -0.68 -8.29
CA LYS A 11 -2.21 0.02 -8.56
C LYS A 11 -3.25 -0.84 -9.28
N ARG A 12 -2.81 -1.74 -10.16
CA ARG A 12 -3.69 -2.65 -10.92
C ARG A 12 -4.20 -3.78 -10.04
N ILE A 13 -3.33 -4.32 -9.18
CA ILE A 13 -3.70 -5.38 -8.24
C ILE A 13 -4.68 -4.86 -7.20
N VAL A 14 -4.47 -3.65 -6.65
CA VAL A 14 -5.42 -3.04 -5.71
C VAL A 14 -6.80 -2.87 -6.35
N LYS A 15 -6.85 -2.33 -7.57
CA LYS A 15 -8.12 -2.15 -8.29
C LYS A 15 -8.84 -3.50 -8.51
N ALA A 16 -8.12 -4.50 -9.01
CA ALA A 16 -8.70 -5.83 -9.22
C ALA A 16 -9.20 -6.44 -7.90
N SER A 17 -8.44 -6.30 -6.81
CA SER A 17 -8.83 -6.82 -5.49
C SER A 17 -10.16 -6.22 -5.01
N ILE A 18 -10.32 -4.91 -5.16
CA ILE A 18 -11.57 -4.20 -4.82
C ILE A 18 -12.72 -4.67 -5.73
N GLU A 19 -12.50 -4.76 -7.04
CA GLU A 19 -13.51 -5.20 -8.01
C GLU A 19 -14.01 -6.63 -7.75
N HIS A 20 -13.17 -7.50 -7.20
CA HIS A 20 -13.54 -8.86 -6.80
C HIS A 20 -14.13 -8.94 -5.38
N GLY A 21 -14.35 -7.81 -4.71
CA GLY A 21 -15.01 -7.74 -3.40
C GLY A 21 -14.13 -8.16 -2.22
N HIS A 22 -12.81 -8.16 -2.37
CA HIS A 22 -11.91 -8.46 -1.25
C HIS A 22 -11.77 -7.27 -0.31
N ASP A 23 -11.77 -7.54 1.01
CA ASP A 23 -11.41 -6.53 2.01
C ASP A 23 -9.94 -6.10 1.81
N THR A 24 -9.77 -4.89 1.29
CA THR A 24 -8.53 -4.45 0.64
C THR A 24 -7.87 -3.35 1.47
N TYR A 25 -6.67 -3.64 1.95
CA TYR A 25 -5.82 -2.74 2.71
C TYR A 25 -4.63 -2.31 1.85
N VAL A 26 -4.37 -1.01 1.79
CA VAL A 26 -3.29 -0.42 1.00
C VAL A 26 -2.32 0.28 1.92
N LEU A 27 -1.04 -0.11 1.85
CA LEU A 27 0.03 0.53 2.58
C LEU A 27 0.26 1.96 2.06
N LYS A 28 0.21 2.91 3.00
CA LYS A 28 0.59 4.31 2.84
C LYS A 28 1.85 4.55 3.68
N ARG A 29 2.91 5.11 3.10
CA ARG A 29 4.06 5.57 3.89
C ARG A 29 3.80 6.97 4.47
N PRO A 30 4.36 7.32 5.64
CA PRO A 30 4.17 8.64 6.24
C PRO A 30 4.47 9.80 5.28
N GLU A 31 5.56 9.70 4.52
CA GLU A 31 6.02 10.70 3.56
C GLU A 31 5.25 10.73 2.24
N THR A 32 4.27 9.84 2.04
CA THR A 32 3.48 9.78 0.78
C THR A 32 2.73 11.08 0.50
N GLY A 33 2.42 11.88 1.52
CA GLY A 33 1.79 13.20 1.35
C GLY A 33 2.64 14.22 0.58
N LEU A 34 3.95 13.98 0.44
CA LEU A 34 4.85 14.83 -0.35
C LEU A 34 4.72 14.61 -1.86
N ASP A 35 4.18 13.45 -2.27
CA ASP A 35 3.93 13.09 -3.67
C ASP A 35 2.42 13.17 -3.94
N ILE A 36 2.00 14.30 -4.50
CA ILE A 36 0.57 14.63 -4.72
C ILE A 36 -0.11 13.56 -5.59
N GLU A 37 0.57 13.05 -6.62
CA GLU A 37 0.00 12.04 -7.52
C GLU A 37 -0.25 10.72 -6.78
N LYS A 38 0.75 10.25 -6.00
CA LYS A 38 0.59 9.04 -5.19
C LYS A 38 -0.48 9.21 -4.11
N PHE A 39 -0.55 10.40 -3.50
CA PHE A 39 -1.56 10.68 -2.47
C PHE A 39 -2.98 10.69 -3.06
N GLN A 40 -3.19 11.34 -4.21
CA GLN A 40 -4.47 11.33 -4.92
C GLN A 40 -4.88 9.91 -5.32
N LEU A 41 -3.93 9.08 -5.77
CA LEU A 41 -4.19 7.67 -6.08
C LEU A 41 -4.66 6.90 -4.84
N LEU A 42 -3.99 7.05 -3.69
CA LEU A 42 -4.43 6.41 -2.44
C LEU A 42 -5.83 6.86 -2.01
N LEU A 43 -6.14 8.16 -2.13
CA LEU A 43 -7.49 8.66 -1.86
C LEU A 43 -8.53 8.08 -2.82
N SER A 44 -8.16 7.85 -4.09
CA SER A 44 -9.05 7.21 -5.05
C SER A 44 -9.38 5.76 -4.66
N PHE A 45 -8.42 5.01 -4.10
CA PHE A 45 -8.68 3.66 -3.57
C PHE A 45 -9.56 3.72 -2.33
N LYS A 46 -9.30 4.67 -1.43
CA LYS A 46 -10.15 4.86 -0.24
C LYS A 46 -11.60 5.15 -0.61
N LYS A 47 -11.83 5.98 -1.63
CA LYS A 47 -13.18 6.24 -2.18
C LYS A 47 -13.85 5.00 -2.77
N GLN A 48 -13.07 4.03 -3.25
CA GLN A 48 -13.56 2.76 -3.78
C GLN A 48 -13.73 1.68 -2.69
N GLY A 49 -13.53 2.01 -1.41
CA GLY A 49 -13.74 1.09 -0.29
C GLY A 49 -12.46 0.47 0.29
N ALA A 50 -11.27 0.86 -0.18
CA ALA A 50 -10.03 0.38 0.41
C ALA A 50 -9.72 1.04 1.76
N HIS A 51 -9.09 0.28 2.66
CA HIS A 51 -8.54 0.76 3.91
C HIS A 51 -7.10 1.25 3.70
N LEU A 52 -6.80 2.49 4.07
CA LEU A 52 -5.42 2.97 4.06
C LEU A 52 -4.75 2.67 5.40
N VAL A 53 -3.62 1.98 5.37
CA VAL A 53 -2.84 1.62 6.56
C VAL A 53 -1.49 2.32 6.50
N GLU A 54 -1.18 3.11 7.52
CA GLU A 54 0.12 3.76 7.60
C GLU A 54 1.18 2.81 8.19
N ALA A 55 2.24 2.55 7.42
CA ALA A 55 3.41 1.80 7.88
C ALA A 55 4.62 2.04 6.96
N SER A 56 5.81 1.74 7.45
CA SER A 56 7.09 1.92 6.75
C SER A 56 7.97 0.68 6.88
N PHE A 57 8.75 0.37 5.84
CA PHE A 57 9.74 -0.72 5.91
C PHE A 57 10.88 -0.44 6.90
N SER A 58 11.15 0.83 7.21
CA SER A 58 12.13 1.25 8.21
C SER A 58 11.57 1.21 9.65
N ASP A 59 10.27 0.97 9.82
CA ASP A 59 9.60 0.83 11.12
C ASP A 59 8.97 -0.56 11.21
N HIS A 60 9.73 -1.49 11.79
CA HIS A 60 9.31 -2.88 11.98
C HIS A 60 7.97 -3.00 12.73
N GLU A 61 7.77 -2.23 13.79
CA GLU A 61 6.57 -2.28 14.61
C GLU A 61 5.33 -1.84 13.83
N SER A 62 5.47 -0.82 12.96
CA SER A 62 4.38 -0.42 12.07
C SER A 62 3.97 -1.53 11.10
N LEU A 63 4.95 -2.27 10.54
CA LEU A 63 4.68 -3.39 9.67
C LEU A 63 4.02 -4.54 10.42
N VAL A 64 4.51 -4.89 11.62
CA VAL A 64 3.92 -5.93 12.46
C VAL A 64 2.45 -5.61 12.77
N ARG A 65 2.13 -4.36 13.09
CA ARG A 65 0.74 -3.93 13.27
C ARG A 65 -0.08 -4.06 11.99
N ALA A 66 0.47 -3.66 10.85
CA ALA A 66 -0.23 -3.71 9.56
C ALA A 66 -0.53 -5.15 9.11
N VAL A 67 0.43 -6.07 9.23
CA VAL A 67 0.24 -7.46 8.79
C VAL A 67 -0.73 -8.22 9.68
N LYS A 68 -0.86 -7.86 10.96
CA LYS A 68 -1.86 -8.44 11.87
C LYS A 68 -3.31 -8.12 11.49
N LEU A 69 -3.54 -7.13 10.62
CA LEU A 69 -4.89 -6.76 10.15
C LEU A 69 -5.42 -7.70 9.05
N VAL A 70 -4.57 -8.53 8.46
CA VAL A 70 -4.91 -9.28 7.25
C VAL A 70 -4.37 -10.71 7.28
N ASP A 71 -5.03 -11.61 6.55
CA ASP A 71 -4.54 -12.99 6.38
C ASP A 71 -3.52 -13.12 5.23
N VAL A 72 -3.56 -12.19 4.27
CA VAL A 72 -2.76 -12.23 3.04
C VAL A 72 -2.06 -10.91 2.79
N VAL A 73 -0.77 -10.97 2.49
CA VAL A 73 0.07 -9.83 2.08
C VAL A 73 0.54 -10.03 0.65
N ILE A 74 0.36 -9.03 -0.21
CA ILE A 74 0.88 -9.01 -1.58
C ILE A 74 1.92 -7.89 -1.70
N CYS A 75 3.19 -8.27 -1.75
CA CYS A 75 4.28 -7.32 -1.95
C CYS A 75 4.48 -7.03 -3.44
N THR A 76 4.27 -5.78 -3.85
CA THR A 76 4.46 -5.31 -5.24
C THR A 76 5.55 -4.25 -5.33
N VAL A 77 6.53 -4.29 -4.42
CA VAL A 77 7.66 -3.36 -4.40
C VAL A 77 8.55 -3.64 -5.61
N SER A 78 8.93 -2.58 -6.33
CA SER A 78 9.85 -2.70 -7.47
C SER A 78 11.30 -2.74 -6.99
N GLY A 79 12.11 -3.61 -7.59
CA GLY A 79 13.53 -3.77 -7.28
C GLY A 79 14.36 -2.48 -7.45
N ALA A 80 13.97 -1.58 -8.37
CA ALA A 80 14.65 -0.29 -8.55
C ALA A 80 14.44 0.68 -7.37
N HIS A 81 13.34 0.52 -6.62
CA HIS A 81 12.99 1.32 -5.44
C HIS A 81 13.61 0.77 -4.14
N SER A 82 14.33 -0.36 -4.21
CA SER A 82 15.06 -0.93 -3.05
C SER A 82 16.24 -0.07 -2.62
N ARG A 83 16.75 0.79 -3.52
CA ARG A 83 17.84 1.73 -3.18
C ARG A 83 17.38 2.91 -2.33
N SER A 84 16.10 3.28 -2.39
CA SER A 84 15.49 4.28 -1.50
C SER A 84 14.80 3.65 -0.29
N LEU A 85 14.93 2.33 -0.08
CA LEU A 85 14.45 1.61 1.09
C LEU A 85 15.54 1.45 2.17
N LEU A 86 16.78 1.85 1.87
CA LEU A 86 17.95 1.74 2.75
C LEU A 86 18.50 3.11 3.22
N LEU A 87 17.86 4.22 2.82
CA LEU A 87 18.13 5.58 3.27
C LEU A 87 16.85 6.16 3.88
#